data_AF-A0A9D1GWT5-F1
#
_entry.id   AF-A0A9D1GWT5-F1
#
_cell.length_a   1.000
_cell.length_b   1.000
_cell.length_c   1.000
_cell.angle_alpha   90.00
_cell.angle_beta   90.00
_cell.angle_gamma   90.00
#
_symmetry.space_group_name_H-M   'P 1'
#
loop_
_entity.id
_entity.type
_entity.pdbx_description
1 polymer ?
#
loop_
_entity_poly.entity_id
_entity_poly.type
_entity_poly.pdbx_seq_one_letter_code
_entity_poly.pdbx_strand_id
1 'polypeptide(L)'
;MTAERAEPIVLDPIAYVLGLQGIALMRAFAGEYDQAFVERRIAEIGELLERRRELGKPCTVEPFTVADGYDAWAETYDDEDNPLLDLDARQIRALMGERRPAVVLDAACGTGRHAGWFAEHGSAVVGVDTSPGMLARAAQRFGDVSFRNGSLDHLPVDDSSVDAVVCTLALVHVADLVPVYR
;
A
#
# COMPACT_ATOMS: atom_id res chain seq x y z
N MET A 1 -14.02 6.13 17.21
CA MET A 1 -14.91 5.96 16.04
C MET A 1 -14.80 4.52 15.60
N THR A 2 -15.86 3.74 15.69
CA THR A 2 -15.91 2.41 15.08
C THR A 2 -15.72 2.60 13.59
N ALA A 3 -14.67 2.02 13.00
CA ALA A 3 -14.52 1.98 11.55
C ALA A 3 -15.82 1.41 10.98
N GLU A 4 -16.54 2.22 10.21
CA GLU A 4 -17.71 1.77 9.47
C GLU A 4 -17.20 0.63 8.59
N ARG A 5 -17.64 -0.62 8.85
CA ARG A 5 -17.21 -1.76 8.05
C ARG A 5 -17.58 -1.44 6.61
N ALA A 6 -16.59 -1.32 5.75
CA ALA A 6 -16.80 -1.06 4.34
C ALA A 6 -17.77 -2.12 3.79
N GLU A 7 -18.71 -1.68 2.95
CA GLU A 7 -19.73 -2.58 2.41
C GLU A 7 -19.06 -3.73 1.64
N PRO A 8 -19.59 -4.96 1.73
CA PRO A 8 -19.09 -6.09 0.95
C PRO A 8 -19.02 -5.76 -0.54
N ILE A 9 -17.89 -6.11 -1.18
CA ILE A 9 -17.72 -5.90 -2.62
C ILE A 9 -18.14 -7.16 -3.38
N VAL A 10 -18.63 -6.97 -4.61
CA VAL A 10 -19.00 -8.06 -5.50
C VAL A 10 -17.90 -8.26 -6.53
N LEU A 11 -17.27 -9.43 -6.50
CA LEU A 11 -16.37 -9.87 -7.56
C LEU A 11 -17.21 -10.67 -8.56
N ASP A 12 -17.53 -10.03 -9.68
CA ASP A 12 -18.26 -10.65 -10.78
C ASP A 12 -17.28 -11.02 -11.91
N PRO A 13 -17.08 -12.33 -12.20
CA PRO A 13 -16.20 -12.78 -13.28
C PRO A 13 -16.56 -12.18 -14.64
N ILE A 14 -17.86 -11.98 -14.95
CA ILE A 14 -18.25 -11.37 -16.22
C ILE A 14 -17.91 -9.88 -16.22
N ALA A 15 -18.11 -9.17 -15.11
CA ALA A 15 -17.75 -7.75 -15.02
C ALA A 15 -16.24 -7.54 -15.23
N TYR A 16 -15.41 -8.40 -14.65
CA TYR A 16 -13.96 -8.36 -14.82
C TYR A 16 -13.53 -8.55 -16.29
N VAL A 17 -14.00 -9.63 -16.93
CA VAL A 17 -13.63 -9.93 -18.32
C VAL A 17 -14.18 -8.88 -19.29
N LEU A 18 -15.40 -8.39 -19.08
CA LEU A 18 -15.96 -7.28 -19.87
C LEU A 18 -15.12 -6.01 -19.72
N GLY A 19 -14.68 -5.68 -18.51
CA GLY A 19 -13.79 -4.55 -18.27
C GLY A 19 -12.48 -4.64 -19.08
N LEU A 20 -11.84 -5.81 -19.06
CA LEU A 20 -10.63 -6.07 -19.84
C LEU A 20 -10.86 -5.94 -21.35
N GLN A 21 -11.96 -6.51 -21.85
CA GLN A 21 -12.36 -6.43 -23.26
C GLN A 21 -12.67 -4.99 -23.69
N GLY A 22 -13.31 -4.21 -22.82
CA GLY A 22 -13.58 -2.79 -23.02
C GLY A 22 -12.30 -1.95 -23.08
N ILE A 23 -11.36 -2.16 -22.15
CA ILE A 23 -10.04 -1.49 -22.18
C ILE A 23 -9.30 -1.84 -23.48
N ALA A 24 -9.32 -3.11 -23.89
CA ALA A 24 -8.72 -3.53 -25.15
C ALA A 24 -9.38 -2.85 -26.36
N LEU A 25 -10.71 -2.75 -26.37
CA LEU A 25 -11.46 -2.03 -27.41
C LEU A 25 -11.09 -0.55 -27.48
N MET A 26 -10.91 0.11 -26.32
CA MET A 26 -10.51 1.52 -26.26
C MET A 26 -9.18 1.80 -26.96
N ARG A 27 -8.29 0.82 -27.10
CA ARG A 27 -7.04 0.99 -27.86
C ARG A 27 -7.27 1.23 -29.36
N ALA A 28 -8.44 0.91 -29.90
CA ALA A 28 -8.78 1.28 -31.29
C ALA A 28 -8.79 2.81 -31.50
N PHE A 29 -9.06 3.60 -30.44
CA PHE A 29 -8.99 5.05 -30.49
C PHE A 29 -7.56 5.60 -30.48
N ALA A 30 -6.56 4.77 -30.18
CA ALA A 30 -5.14 5.14 -30.25
C ALA A 30 -4.54 4.98 -31.67
N GLY A 31 -5.35 4.57 -32.66
CA GLY A 31 -4.93 4.43 -34.06
C GLY A 31 -4.15 3.14 -34.38
N GLU A 32 -4.08 2.20 -33.43
CA GLU A 32 -3.34 0.93 -33.58
C GLU A 32 -4.12 -0.16 -34.32
N TYR A 33 -5.43 0.02 -34.55
CA TYR A 33 -6.33 -1.05 -35.01
C TYR A 33 -7.35 -0.58 -36.05
N ASP A 34 -7.79 -1.52 -36.90
CA ASP A 34 -8.72 -1.28 -38.01
C ASP A 34 -10.19 -1.63 -37.66
N GLN A 35 -11.09 -1.43 -38.62
CA GLN A 35 -12.51 -1.74 -38.47
C GLN A 35 -12.75 -3.22 -38.13
N ALA A 36 -11.98 -4.14 -38.72
CA ALA A 36 -12.14 -5.57 -38.48
C ALA A 36 -11.78 -5.96 -37.04
N PHE A 37 -10.81 -5.29 -36.42
CA PHE A 37 -10.56 -5.44 -34.98
C PHE A 37 -11.76 -5.00 -34.14
N VAL A 38 -12.32 -3.82 -34.42
CA VAL A 38 -13.47 -3.27 -33.67
C VAL A 38 -14.67 -4.21 -33.75
N GLU A 39 -15.04 -4.66 -34.95
CA GLU A 39 -16.16 -5.57 -35.17
C GLU A 39 -15.98 -6.90 -34.43
N ARG A 40 -14.78 -7.49 -34.52
CA ARG A 40 -14.45 -8.74 -33.82
C ARG A 40 -14.56 -8.58 -32.30
N ARG A 41 -14.03 -7.48 -31.77
CA ARG A 41 -14.05 -7.22 -30.32
C ARG A 41 -15.47 -7.00 -29.79
N ILE A 42 -16.32 -6.32 -30.56
CA ILE A 42 -17.75 -6.16 -30.23
C ILE A 42 -18.45 -7.53 -30.25
N ALA A 43 -18.17 -8.37 -31.24
CA ALA A 43 -18.71 -9.73 -31.32
C ALA A 43 -18.27 -10.60 -30.13
N GLU A 44 -16.99 -10.58 -29.78
CA GLU A 44 -16.44 -11.28 -28.59
C GLU A 44 -17.13 -10.83 -27.29
N ILE A 45 -17.37 -9.53 -27.13
CA ILE A 45 -18.14 -8.99 -25.99
C ILE A 45 -19.58 -9.52 -26.00
N GLY A 46 -20.22 -9.56 -27.16
CA GLY A 46 -21.57 -10.13 -27.33
C GLY A 46 -21.64 -11.61 -26.90
N GLU A 47 -20.72 -12.43 -27.40
CA GLU A 47 -20.61 -13.85 -27.03
C GLU A 47 -20.38 -14.04 -25.53
N LEU A 48 -19.53 -13.20 -24.91
CA LEU A 48 -19.29 -13.23 -23.46
C LEU A 48 -20.57 -12.95 -22.66
N LEU A 49 -21.41 -12.01 -23.11
CA LEU A 49 -22.69 -11.71 -22.45
C LEU A 49 -23.70 -12.85 -22.55
N GLU A 50 -23.73 -13.54 -23.69
CA GLU A 50 -24.55 -14.73 -23.90
C GLU A 50 -24.10 -15.87 -22.98
N ARG A 51 -22.78 -16.07 -22.86
CA ARG A 51 -22.15 -17.14 -22.08
C ARG A 51 -21.89 -16.78 -20.62
N ARG A 52 -22.38 -15.63 -20.13
CA ARG A 52 -22.10 -15.14 -18.76
C ARG A 52 -22.40 -16.14 -17.64
N ARG A 53 -23.33 -17.07 -17.86
CA ARG A 53 -23.70 -18.10 -16.89
C ARG A 53 -22.65 -19.22 -16.76
N GLU A 54 -21.73 -19.33 -17.71
CA GLU A 54 -20.66 -20.34 -17.75
C GLU A 54 -19.39 -19.90 -16.99
N LEU A 55 -19.19 -18.60 -16.79
CA LEU A 55 -17.95 -18.01 -16.24
C LEU A 55 -17.89 -17.99 -14.69
N GLY A 56 -18.82 -18.68 -14.04
CA GLY A 56 -18.95 -18.70 -12.58
C GLY A 56 -19.98 -17.70 -12.06
N LYS A 57 -20.35 -17.85 -10.79
CA LYS A 57 -21.30 -16.93 -10.12
C LYS A 57 -20.51 -15.80 -9.47
N PRO A 58 -21.08 -14.57 -9.39
CA PRO A 58 -20.49 -13.51 -8.58
C PRO A 58 -20.32 -13.99 -7.14
N CYS A 59 -19.20 -13.63 -6.53
CA CYS A 59 -19.00 -13.84 -5.10
C CYS A 59 -18.96 -12.49 -4.39
N THR A 60 -19.63 -12.45 -3.24
CA THR A 60 -19.49 -11.36 -2.29
C THR A 60 -18.28 -11.65 -1.43
N VAL A 61 -17.37 -10.69 -1.34
CA VAL A 61 -16.21 -10.77 -0.47
C VAL A 61 -16.19 -9.57 0.46
N GLU A 62 -15.71 -9.80 1.68
CA GLU A 62 -15.41 -8.70 2.58
C GLU A 62 -14.26 -7.88 1.98
N PRO A 63 -14.38 -6.55 1.92
CA PRO A 63 -13.28 -5.70 1.50
C PRO A 63 -12.14 -5.84 2.49
N PHE A 64 -10.94 -5.75 1.96
CA PHE A 64 -9.72 -5.92 2.74
C PHE A 64 -8.91 -4.63 2.64
N THR A 65 -8.58 -4.05 3.79
CA THR A 65 -7.81 -2.81 3.83
C THR A 65 -6.31 -3.10 3.69
N VAL A 66 -5.53 -2.06 3.40
CA VAL A 66 -4.06 -2.15 3.39
C VAL A 66 -3.54 -2.56 4.76
N ALA A 67 -4.15 -2.06 5.84
CA ALA A 67 -3.79 -2.43 7.21
C ALA A 67 -4.05 -3.92 7.50
N ASP A 68 -5.20 -4.46 7.08
CA ASP A 68 -5.48 -5.90 7.21
C ASP A 68 -4.43 -6.75 6.46
N GLY A 69 -3.95 -6.24 5.32
CA GLY A 69 -2.89 -6.85 4.50
C GLY A 69 -1.59 -6.99 5.22
N TYR A 70 -1.13 -5.87 5.75
CA TYR A 70 0.11 -5.86 6.49
C TYR A 70 0.00 -6.57 7.84
N ASP A 71 -1.16 -6.56 8.51
CA ASP A 71 -1.39 -7.36 9.71
C ASP A 71 -1.24 -8.86 9.43
N ALA A 72 -1.88 -9.36 8.36
CA ALA A 72 -1.77 -10.76 7.96
C ALA A 72 -0.35 -11.14 7.52
N TRP A 73 0.41 -10.19 6.98
CA TRP A 73 1.77 -10.41 6.49
C TRP A 73 2.84 -10.22 7.58
N ALA A 74 2.53 -9.55 8.70
CA ALA A 74 3.52 -9.12 9.70
C ALA A 74 4.39 -10.25 10.27
N GLU A 75 3.83 -11.45 10.43
CA GLU A 75 4.57 -12.59 10.98
C GLU A 75 5.75 -12.99 10.09
N THR A 76 5.55 -13.02 8.76
CA THR A 76 6.55 -13.48 7.79
C THR A 76 7.19 -12.35 6.98
N TYR A 77 6.82 -11.09 7.25
CA TYR A 77 7.24 -9.92 6.47
C TYR A 77 8.76 -9.81 6.29
N ASP A 78 9.50 -10.10 7.36
CA ASP A 78 10.97 -10.03 7.39
C ASP A 78 11.66 -11.37 7.03
N ASP A 79 10.90 -12.46 6.86
CA ASP A 79 11.46 -13.80 6.58
C ASP A 79 11.77 -14.00 5.09
N GLU A 80 11.12 -13.23 4.23
CA GLU A 80 11.37 -13.25 2.79
C GLU A 80 12.56 -12.36 2.42
N ASP A 81 13.57 -12.94 1.76
CA ASP A 81 14.67 -12.16 1.18
C ASP A 81 14.11 -11.22 0.09
N ASN A 82 13.88 -9.97 0.45
CA ASN A 82 13.36 -8.94 -0.45
C ASN A 82 14.44 -7.88 -0.76
N PRO A 83 15.12 -7.98 -1.92
CA PRO A 83 16.22 -7.07 -2.28
C PRO A 83 15.83 -5.59 -2.36
N LEU A 84 14.54 -5.30 -2.52
CA LEU A 84 14.05 -3.93 -2.52
C LEU A 84 14.24 -3.26 -1.15
N LEU A 85 14.07 -4.02 -0.06
CA LEU A 85 14.25 -3.53 1.30
C LEU A 85 15.71 -3.14 1.58
N ASP A 86 16.66 -3.92 1.08
CA ASP A 86 18.09 -3.61 1.16
C ASP A 86 18.49 -2.43 0.30
N LEU A 87 17.92 -2.31 -0.90
CA LEU A 87 18.16 -1.17 -1.76
C LEU A 87 17.61 0.11 -1.11
N ASP A 88 16.38 0.07 -0.62
CA ASP A 88 15.71 1.16 0.08
C ASP A 88 16.53 1.63 1.30
N ALA A 89 16.95 0.71 2.18
CA ALA A 89 17.81 1.05 3.32
C ALA A 89 19.13 1.72 2.89
N ARG A 90 19.77 1.23 1.81
CA ARG A 90 20.99 1.86 1.27
C ARG A 90 20.73 3.27 0.75
N GLN A 91 19.63 3.49 0.03
CA GLN A 91 19.28 4.80 -0.50
C GLN A 91 18.95 5.79 0.61
N ILE A 92 18.16 5.40 1.61
CA ILE A 92 17.84 6.27 2.75
C ILE A 92 19.11 6.67 3.51
N ARG A 93 20.00 5.72 3.79
CA ARG A 93 21.29 6.00 4.45
C ARG A 93 22.16 6.96 3.62
N ALA A 94 22.22 6.78 2.30
CA ALA A 94 22.97 7.67 1.40
C ALA A 94 22.37 9.08 1.36
N LEU A 95 21.04 9.20 1.34
CA LEU A 95 20.33 10.47 1.39
C LEU A 95 20.54 11.19 2.73
N MET A 96 20.56 10.46 3.85
CA MET A 96 20.88 11.04 5.15
C MET A 96 22.29 11.63 5.19
N GLY A 97 23.27 10.92 4.61
CA GLY A 97 24.66 11.36 4.58
C GLY A 97 25.21 11.66 5.98
N GLU A 98 25.72 12.87 6.20
CA GLU A 98 26.24 13.31 7.50
C GLU A 98 25.17 13.90 8.43
N ARG A 99 23.92 14.01 7.98
CA ARG A 99 22.84 14.56 8.82
C ARG A 99 22.58 13.66 10.02
N ARG A 100 22.32 14.27 11.18
CA ARG A 100 22.04 13.62 12.45
C ARG A 100 20.83 14.31 13.09
N PRO A 101 19.60 14.07 12.59
CA PRO A 101 18.39 14.63 13.20
C PRO A 101 18.27 14.14 14.65
N ALA A 102 17.86 15.02 15.57
CA ALA A 102 17.69 14.64 16.96
C ALA A 102 16.38 13.86 17.15
N VAL A 103 15.32 14.26 16.44
CA VAL A 103 14.01 13.60 16.46
C VAL A 103 13.57 13.20 15.06
N VAL A 104 13.25 11.92 14.86
CA VAL A 104 12.81 11.38 13.57
C VAL A 104 11.42 10.76 13.69
N LEU A 105 10.56 11.06 12.73
CA LEU A 105 9.34 10.32 12.47
C LEU A 105 9.58 9.30 11.36
N ASP A 106 9.40 8.01 11.66
CA ASP A 106 9.29 6.95 10.65
C ASP A 106 7.80 6.70 10.38
N ALA A 107 7.28 7.25 9.28
CA ALA A 107 5.87 7.27 8.92
C ALA A 107 5.54 6.11 7.98
N ALA A 108 4.59 5.26 8.39
CA ALA A 108 4.38 3.90 7.89
C ALA A 108 5.63 3.01 8.13
N CYS A 109 6.02 2.89 9.40
CA CYS A 109 7.30 2.30 9.81
C CYS A 109 7.40 0.78 9.62
N GLY A 110 6.28 0.07 9.37
CA GLY A 110 6.25 -1.38 9.26
C GLY A 110 6.89 -2.07 10.47
N THR A 111 7.78 -3.03 10.22
CA THR A 111 8.54 -3.75 11.26
C THR A 111 9.70 -2.93 11.86
N GLY A 112 9.76 -1.63 11.59
CA GLY A 112 10.66 -0.68 12.26
C GLY A 112 12.09 -0.65 11.71
N ARG A 113 12.35 -1.13 10.48
CA ARG A 113 13.70 -1.20 9.90
C ARG A 113 14.45 0.13 9.96
N HIS A 114 13.81 1.22 9.52
CA HIS A 114 14.44 2.54 9.51
C HIS A 114 14.46 3.14 10.91
N ALA A 115 13.36 3.01 11.65
CA ALA A 115 13.29 3.45 13.03
C ALA A 115 14.42 2.89 13.91
N GLY A 116 14.70 1.59 13.81
CA GLY A 116 15.80 0.94 14.50
C GLY A 116 17.16 1.50 14.10
N TRP A 117 17.39 1.69 12.80
CA TRP A 117 18.63 2.29 12.31
C TRP A 117 18.85 3.71 12.86
N PHE A 118 17.83 4.56 12.85
CA PHE A 118 17.93 5.92 13.41
C PHE A 118 18.19 5.91 14.93
N ALA A 119 17.52 5.02 15.66
CA ALA A 119 17.71 4.87 17.11
C ALA A 119 19.15 4.43 17.45
N GLU A 120 19.68 3.44 16.73
CA GLU A 120 21.08 2.99 16.86
C GLU A 120 22.11 4.11 16.56
N HIS A 121 21.70 5.13 15.80
CA HIS A 121 22.54 6.27 15.44
C HIS A 121 22.25 7.53 16.27
N GLY A 122 21.52 7.37 17.39
CA GLY A 122 21.37 8.40 18.43
C GLY A 122 20.18 9.34 18.25
N SER A 123 19.30 9.10 17.28
CA SER A 123 18.04 9.84 17.16
C SER A 123 17.00 9.31 18.14
N ALA A 124 16.19 10.21 18.71
CA ALA A 124 14.90 9.83 19.29
C ALA A 124 13.92 9.56 18.15
N VAL A 125 13.26 8.41 18.16
CA VAL A 125 12.41 7.99 17.04
C VAL A 125 10.98 7.74 17.48
N VAL A 126 10.04 8.26 16.69
CA VAL A 126 8.63 7.88 16.72
C VAL A 126 8.33 7.09 15.45
N GLY A 127 7.96 5.83 15.59
CA GLY A 127 7.47 5.01 14.48
C GLY A 127 5.94 5.01 14.46
N VAL A 128 5.33 5.27 13.31
CA VAL A 128 3.87 5.25 13.14
C VAL A 128 3.50 4.25 12.04
N ASP A 129 2.56 3.35 12.31
CA ASP A 129 1.99 2.46 11.30
C ASP A 129 0.51 2.19 11.57
N THR A 130 -0.26 1.95 10.51
CA THR A 130 -1.68 1.58 10.60
C THR A 130 -1.88 0.14 11.08
N SER A 131 -0.91 -0.74 10.86
CA SER A 131 -0.97 -2.18 11.16
C SER A 131 -0.48 -2.46 12.59
N PRO A 132 -1.36 -2.87 13.53
CA PRO A 132 -0.93 -3.33 14.85
C PRO A 132 0.03 -4.53 14.80
N GLY A 133 -0.14 -5.43 13.83
CA GLY A 133 0.76 -6.58 13.62
C GLY A 133 2.19 -6.12 13.32
N MET A 134 2.36 -5.16 12.42
CA MET A 134 3.66 -4.57 12.11
C MET A 134 4.29 -3.88 13.33
N LEU A 135 3.51 -3.08 14.06
CA LEU A 135 3.98 -2.40 15.27
C LEU A 135 4.40 -3.37 16.36
N ALA A 136 3.71 -4.50 16.53
CA ALA A 136 4.09 -5.53 17.49
C ALA A 136 5.46 -6.13 17.15
N ARG A 137 5.74 -6.39 15.86
CA ARG A 137 7.06 -6.85 15.39
C ARG A 137 8.12 -5.78 15.58
N ALA A 138 7.81 -4.53 15.27
CA ALA A 138 8.71 -3.41 15.44
C ALA A 138 9.11 -3.22 16.91
N ALA A 139 8.13 -3.21 17.83
CA ALA A 139 8.37 -3.10 19.27
C ALA A 139 9.15 -4.28 19.84
N GLN A 140 8.94 -5.50 19.33
CA GLN A 140 9.72 -6.67 19.71
C GLN A 140 11.20 -6.52 19.31
N ARG A 141 11.48 -5.91 18.15
CA ARG A 141 12.84 -5.72 17.63
C ARG A 141 13.56 -4.51 18.23
N PHE A 142 12.82 -3.43 18.48
CA PHE A 142 13.37 -2.12 18.86
C PHE A 142 12.62 -1.53 20.05
N GLY A 143 12.73 -2.16 21.23
CA GLY A 143 11.95 -1.81 22.42
C GLY A 143 12.16 -0.38 22.96
N ASP A 144 13.24 0.30 22.58
CA ASP A 144 13.55 1.67 23.00
C ASP A 144 12.90 2.74 22.09
N VAL A 145 12.26 2.34 20.99
CA VAL A 145 11.57 3.25 20.05
C VAL A 145 10.11 3.44 20.44
N SER A 146 9.58 4.67 20.28
CA SER A 146 8.16 4.97 20.50
C SER A 146 7.32 4.59 19.28
N PHE A 147 6.70 3.42 19.29
CA PHE A 147 5.78 2.97 18.24
C PHE A 147 4.32 3.36 18.56
N ARG A 148 3.61 3.90 17.57
CA ARG A 148 2.23 4.41 17.71
C ARG A 148 1.36 3.94 16.55
N ASN A 149 0.12 3.57 16.85
CA ASN A 149 -0.87 3.29 15.80
C ASN A 149 -1.44 4.60 15.24
N GLY A 150 -1.38 4.76 13.92
CA GLY A 150 -1.85 5.95 13.22
C GLY A 150 -1.71 5.82 11.70
N SER A 151 -2.36 6.71 10.97
CA SER A 151 -2.35 6.73 9.50
C SER A 151 -1.57 7.93 8.97
N LEU A 152 -1.15 7.86 7.71
CA LEU A 152 -0.36 8.92 7.06
C LEU A 152 -1.11 10.25 6.92
N ASP A 153 -2.44 10.21 6.89
CA ASP A 153 -3.33 11.38 6.87
C ASP A 153 -3.72 11.86 8.28
N HIS A 154 -3.32 11.15 9.34
CA HIS A 154 -3.54 11.53 10.74
C HIS A 154 -2.44 10.97 11.64
N LEU A 155 -1.26 11.59 11.58
CA LEU A 155 -0.10 11.19 12.37
C LEU A 155 -0.27 11.58 13.85
N PRO A 156 -0.07 10.65 14.81
CA PRO A 156 -0.22 10.93 16.25
C PRO A 156 1.06 11.58 16.82
N VAL A 157 1.47 12.72 16.25
CA VAL A 157 2.59 13.56 16.69
C VAL A 157 2.17 15.02 16.68
N ASP A 158 2.80 15.84 17.52
CA ASP A 158 2.51 17.28 17.55
C ASP A 158 3.11 17.98 16.32
N ASP A 159 2.49 19.07 15.88
CA ASP A 159 3.02 19.89 14.78
C ASP A 159 4.43 20.40 15.11
N SER A 160 5.30 20.42 14.10
CA SER A 160 6.68 20.92 14.22
C SER A 160 7.51 20.25 15.34
N SER A 161 7.20 19.01 15.70
CA SER A 161 7.86 18.28 16.80
C SER A 161 9.04 17.40 16.38
N VAL A 162 9.31 17.26 15.08
CA VAL A 162 10.36 16.38 14.55
C VAL A 162 11.29 17.12 13.58
N ASP A 163 12.56 16.69 13.52
CA ASP A 163 13.57 17.31 12.65
C ASP A 163 13.57 16.68 11.25
N ALA A 164 13.12 15.43 11.13
CA ALA A 164 13.06 14.69 9.89
C ALA A 164 11.89 13.70 9.87
N VAL A 165 11.33 13.50 8.68
CA VAL A 165 10.34 12.47 8.39
C VAL A 165 10.92 11.53 7.34
N VAL A 166 10.80 10.22 7.58
CA VAL A 166 11.07 9.19 6.59
C VAL A 166 9.78 8.43 6.33
N CYS A 167 9.45 8.24 5.05
CA CYS A 167 8.31 7.46 4.62
C CYS A 167 8.70 6.71 3.34
N THR A 168 8.83 5.40 3.43
CA THR A 168 9.33 4.56 2.32
C THR A 168 8.31 3.54 1.90
N LEU A 169 8.12 3.36 0.59
CA LEU A 169 7.28 2.32 -0.02
C LEU A 169 5.79 2.31 0.41
N ALA A 170 5.31 3.34 1.12
CA ALA A 170 3.96 3.38 1.67
C ALA A 170 2.99 4.30 0.92
N LEU A 171 3.48 5.42 0.34
CA LEU A 171 2.62 6.41 -0.34
C LEU A 171 1.83 5.83 -1.52
N VAL A 172 2.30 4.72 -2.10
CA VAL A 172 1.60 4.00 -3.19
C VAL A 172 0.24 3.43 -2.75
N HIS A 173 0.02 3.29 -1.44
CA HIS A 173 -1.21 2.76 -0.85
C HIS A 173 -2.22 3.85 -0.47
N VAL A 174 -1.84 5.12 -0.61
CA VAL A 174 -2.68 6.25 -0.21
C VAL A 174 -3.53 6.71 -1.39
N ALA A 175 -4.85 6.78 -1.19
CA ALA A 175 -5.79 7.18 -2.24
C ALA A 175 -5.75 8.69 -2.57
N ASP A 176 -5.53 9.54 -1.56
CA ASP A 176 -5.36 10.99 -1.72
C ASP A 176 -4.12 11.45 -0.96
N LEU A 177 -3.14 11.99 -1.67
CA LEU A 177 -1.89 12.45 -1.09
C LEU A 177 -1.98 13.85 -0.48
N VAL A 178 -3.01 14.65 -0.82
CA VAL A 178 -3.11 16.04 -0.36
C VAL A 178 -3.16 16.13 1.17
N PRO A 179 -3.93 15.30 1.91
CA PRO A 179 -3.93 15.31 3.37
C PRO A 179 -2.60 14.89 4.00
N VAL A 180 -1.80 14.05 3.34
CA VAL A 180 -0.54 13.51 3.88
C VAL A 180 0.57 14.56 3.91
N TYR A 181 0.53 15.55 3.02
CA TYR A 181 1.54 16.60 2.92
C TYR A 181 1.16 17.91 3.64
N ARG A 182 0.06 17.91 4.41
CA ARG A 182 -0.38 19.06 5.20
C ARG A 182 0.24 19.01 6.59
#